data_AF-A0A2N3CHT4-F1
#
_entry.id   AF-A0A2N3CHT4-F1
#
_cell.length_a   1.000
_cell.length_b   1.000
_cell.length_c   1.000
_cell.angle_alpha   90.00
_cell.angle_beta   90.00
_cell.angle_gamma   90.00
#
_symmetry.space_group_name_H-M   'P 1'
#
loop_
_entity.id
_entity.type
_entity.pdbx_description
1 polymer ?
#
loop_
_entity_poly.entity_id
_entity_poly.type
_entity_poly.pdbx_seq_one_letter_code
_entity_poly.pdbx_strand_id
1 'polypeptide(L)'
;RAEIGRRLLAEIALQSGPACTEQQGLAALRRLRQRIMGEAGRIVVLPGELGAPSLHLPGGIVILTRQALAEADGPELAAALVLAERLGAAREDPLARLLRDAGPLAALVLLTTGEIDAEALAAHARHLAAAPPDSPAAADMRTALAASGIPAAPYAHALDPTGETVLDLLEADPFASGAEPPLLSDGDWVALEGICSP
;
A
#
# COMPACT_ATOMS: atom_id res chain seq x y z
N ARG A 1 15.95 8.64 -2.84
CA ARG A 1 14.72 8.00 -2.28
C ARG A 1 13.85 7.41 -3.38
N ALA A 2 13.27 8.21 -4.27
CA ALA A 2 12.39 7.71 -5.33
C ALA A 2 13.07 6.74 -6.33
N GLU A 3 14.35 6.97 -6.69
CA GLU A 3 15.11 6.03 -7.53
C GLU A 3 15.24 4.65 -6.87
N ILE A 4 15.62 4.60 -5.59
CA ILE A 4 15.74 3.35 -4.82
C ILE A 4 14.40 2.62 -4.77
N GLY A 5 13.31 3.35 -4.53
CA GLY A 5 11.95 2.77 -4.57
C GLY A 5 11.59 2.18 -5.94
N ARG A 6 11.94 2.86 -7.03
CA ARG A 6 11.73 2.33 -8.39
C ARG A 6 12.54 1.07 -8.67
N ARG A 7 13.79 1.02 -8.20
CA ARG A 7 14.63 -0.18 -8.31
C ARG A 7 14.07 -1.33 -7.46
N LEU A 8 13.64 -1.07 -6.23
CA LEU A 8 12.96 -2.09 -5.39
C LEU A 8 11.68 -2.61 -6.04
N LEU A 9 10.85 -1.72 -6.60
CA LEU A 9 9.65 -2.12 -7.33
C LEU A 9 10.00 -3.06 -8.50
N ALA A 10 11.06 -2.75 -9.24
CA ALA A 10 11.52 -3.60 -10.34
C ALA A 10 11.96 -4.99 -9.83
N GLU A 11 12.71 -5.08 -8.74
CA GLU A 11 13.10 -6.35 -8.11
C GLU A 11 11.90 -7.18 -7.65
N ILE A 12 10.89 -6.55 -7.04
CA ILE A 12 9.65 -7.22 -6.62
C ILE A 12 8.86 -7.71 -7.85
N ALA A 13 8.80 -6.90 -8.91
CA ALA A 13 8.10 -7.23 -10.14
C ALA A 13 8.72 -8.42 -10.90
N LEU A 14 9.99 -8.77 -10.66
CA LEU A 14 10.58 -9.98 -11.25
C LEU A 14 9.88 -11.27 -10.80
N GLN A 15 9.31 -11.28 -9.60
CA GLN A 15 8.62 -12.44 -9.03
C GLN A 15 7.10 -12.30 -9.07
N SER A 16 6.59 -11.10 -8.83
CA SER A 16 5.14 -10.82 -8.78
C SER A 16 4.55 -10.38 -10.13
N GLY A 17 5.37 -10.29 -11.18
CA GLY A 17 4.96 -9.82 -12.49
C GLY A 17 5.00 -8.29 -12.64
N PRO A 18 4.92 -7.79 -13.88
CA PRO A 18 4.96 -6.35 -14.14
C PRO A 18 3.74 -5.64 -13.58
N ALA A 19 3.89 -4.35 -13.27
CA ALA A 19 2.78 -3.51 -12.84
C ALA A 19 1.62 -3.55 -13.84
N CYS A 20 0.39 -3.64 -13.33
CA CYS A 20 -0.82 -3.65 -14.13
C CYS A 20 -1.03 -2.30 -14.83
N THR A 21 -1.43 -2.32 -16.11
CA THR A 21 -1.46 -1.13 -16.96
C THR A 21 -2.74 -0.96 -17.80
N GLU A 22 -3.84 -1.65 -17.48
CA GLU A 22 -5.11 -1.41 -18.18
C GLU A 22 -5.53 0.06 -17.99
N GLN A 23 -5.96 0.72 -19.08
CA GLN A 23 -6.06 2.18 -19.14
C GLN A 23 -7.18 2.73 -18.26
N GLN A 24 -8.33 2.07 -18.20
CA GLN A 24 -9.48 2.50 -17.40
C GLN A 24 -9.18 2.31 -15.91
N GLY A 25 -8.60 1.16 -15.54
CA GLY A 25 -8.13 0.87 -14.20
C GLY A 25 -7.04 1.84 -13.74
N LEU A 26 -6.09 2.21 -14.62
CA LEU A 26 -5.11 3.25 -14.31
C LEU A 26 -5.76 4.63 -14.11
N ALA A 27 -6.85 4.94 -14.81
CA ALA A 27 -7.59 6.18 -14.61
C ALA A 27 -8.32 6.18 -13.26
N ALA A 28 -8.99 5.07 -12.90
CA ALA A 28 -9.62 4.88 -11.60
C ALA A 28 -8.60 4.92 -10.45
N LEU A 29 -7.47 4.23 -10.58
CA LEU A 29 -6.38 4.23 -9.60
C LEU A 29 -5.84 5.65 -9.35
N ARG A 30 -5.72 6.47 -10.41
CA ARG A 30 -5.29 7.87 -10.27
C ARG A 30 -6.30 8.71 -9.50
N ARG A 31 -7.61 8.51 -9.71
CA ARG A 31 -8.67 9.19 -8.95
C ARG A 31 -8.62 8.80 -7.47
N LEU A 32 -8.49 7.50 -7.20
CA LEU A 32 -8.36 6.97 -5.84
C LEU A 32 -7.12 7.56 -5.13
N ARG A 33 -5.96 7.53 -5.80
CA ARG A 33 -4.72 8.15 -5.32
C ARG A 33 -4.93 9.63 -4.99
N GLN A 34 -5.54 10.39 -5.90
CA GLN A 34 -5.79 11.82 -5.68
C GLN A 34 -6.70 12.07 -4.48
N ARG A 35 -7.71 11.22 -4.27
CA ARG A 35 -8.65 11.32 -3.15
C ARG A 35 -7.99 11.06 -1.79
N ILE A 36 -7.03 10.15 -1.71
CA ILE A 36 -6.41 9.69 -0.45
C ILE A 36 -5.08 10.39 -0.15
N MET A 37 -4.25 10.57 -1.18
CA MET A 37 -2.87 11.06 -1.06
C MET A 37 -2.66 12.44 -1.70
N GLY A 38 -3.65 12.96 -2.42
CA GLY A 38 -3.49 14.16 -3.24
C GLY A 38 -2.45 13.92 -4.35
N GLU A 39 -1.57 14.88 -4.56
CA GLU A 39 -0.48 14.75 -5.54
C GLU A 39 0.76 14.03 -4.98
N ALA A 40 0.76 13.67 -3.69
CA ALA A 40 1.88 12.98 -3.07
C ALA A 40 1.83 11.47 -3.35
N GLY A 41 2.99 10.89 -3.65
CA GLY A 41 3.16 9.44 -3.77
C GLY A 41 2.54 8.81 -5.03
N ARG A 42 2.66 7.49 -5.10
CA ARG A 42 2.24 6.66 -6.23
C ARG A 42 1.62 5.37 -5.71
N ILE A 43 0.52 4.94 -6.31
CA ILE A 43 -0.03 3.59 -6.09
C ILE A 43 0.30 2.75 -7.33
N VAL A 44 0.74 1.52 -7.11
CA VAL A 44 1.05 0.53 -8.15
C VAL A 44 0.32 -0.75 -7.80
N VAL A 45 -0.34 -1.37 -8.78
CA VAL A 45 -0.97 -2.68 -8.60
C VAL A 45 -0.10 -3.75 -9.25
N LEU A 46 0.22 -4.81 -8.50
CA LEU A 46 0.97 -5.97 -9.02
C LEU A 46 0.03 -7.18 -9.14
N PRO A 47 0.17 -7.99 -10.21
CA PRO A 47 -0.73 -9.10 -10.48
C PRO A 47 -0.44 -10.32 -9.60
N GLY A 48 0.81 -10.51 -9.19
CA GLY A 48 1.25 -11.64 -8.37
C GLY A 48 1.01 -11.46 -6.88
N GLU A 49 1.16 -12.56 -6.17
CA GLU A 49 0.99 -12.64 -4.73
C GLU A 49 2.21 -12.09 -3.99
N LEU A 50 1.95 -11.49 -2.83
CA LEU A 50 2.95 -11.00 -1.89
C LEU A 50 2.52 -11.51 -0.49
N GLY A 51 3.45 -11.50 0.47
CA GLY A 51 3.17 -11.89 1.86
C GLY A 51 2.16 -10.98 2.57
N ALA A 52 1.86 -9.82 1.98
CA ALA A 52 0.88 -8.86 2.46
C ALA A 52 0.02 -8.31 1.31
N PRO A 53 -1.23 -7.86 1.58
CA PRO A 53 -2.12 -7.28 0.57
C PRO A 53 -1.60 -5.93 0.04
N SER A 54 -0.72 -5.27 0.79
CA SER A 54 -0.12 -3.99 0.45
C SER A 54 1.33 -3.91 0.96
N LEU A 55 2.14 -3.04 0.36
CA LEU A 55 3.51 -2.74 0.79
C LEU A 55 3.90 -1.29 0.46
N HIS A 56 4.59 -0.61 1.36
CA HIS A 56 5.19 0.70 1.09
C HIS A 56 6.69 0.62 0.75
N LEU A 57 7.10 1.31 -0.31
CA LEU A 57 8.49 1.47 -0.73
C LEU A 57 9.01 2.91 -0.53
N PRO A 58 10.33 3.10 -0.42
CA PRO A 58 10.95 4.43 -0.40
C PRO A 58 10.47 5.31 -1.56
N GLY A 59 10.26 6.60 -1.28
CA GLY A 59 9.78 7.55 -2.30
C GLY A 59 8.27 7.62 -2.45
N GLY A 60 7.51 7.07 -1.50
CA GLY A 60 6.06 7.22 -1.44
C GLY A 60 5.32 6.32 -2.42
N ILE A 61 5.91 5.17 -2.78
CA ILE A 61 5.28 4.19 -3.65
C ILE A 61 4.57 3.17 -2.75
N VAL A 62 3.26 3.01 -2.93
CA VAL A 62 2.47 1.96 -2.30
C VAL A 62 2.13 0.92 -3.36
N ILE A 63 2.45 -0.33 -3.07
CA ILE A 63 2.04 -1.48 -3.85
C ILE A 63 0.74 -2.03 -3.25
N LEU A 64 -0.23 -2.33 -4.12
CA LEU A 64 -1.40 -3.14 -3.80
C LEU A 64 -1.33 -4.43 -4.62
N THR A 65 -1.71 -5.55 -4.04
CA THR A 65 -1.85 -6.80 -4.81
C THR A 65 -3.19 -6.82 -5.55
N ARG A 66 -3.23 -7.51 -6.70
CA ARG A 66 -4.50 -7.79 -7.38
C ARG A 66 -5.48 -8.52 -6.47
N GLN A 67 -4.98 -9.43 -5.63
CA GLN A 67 -5.79 -10.18 -4.67
C GLN A 67 -6.50 -9.22 -3.68
N ALA A 68 -5.79 -8.23 -3.14
CA ALA A 68 -6.38 -7.26 -2.22
C ALA A 68 -7.53 -6.45 -2.84
N LEU A 69 -7.48 -6.19 -4.16
CA LEU A 69 -8.58 -5.56 -4.88
C LEU A 69 -9.73 -6.54 -5.12
N ALA A 70 -9.43 -7.81 -5.43
CA ALA A 70 -10.44 -8.82 -5.71
C ALA A 70 -11.22 -9.30 -4.48
N GLU A 71 -10.60 -9.22 -3.29
CA GLU A 71 -11.25 -9.55 -2.01
C GLU A 71 -12.01 -8.36 -1.40
N ALA A 72 -11.82 -7.16 -1.95
CA ALA A 72 -12.49 -5.96 -1.48
C ALA A 72 -13.91 -5.86 -2.07
N ASP A 73 -14.89 -5.58 -1.21
CA ASP A 73 -16.25 -5.26 -1.67
C ASP A 73 -16.37 -3.87 -2.31
N GLY A 74 -15.35 -3.02 -2.15
CA GLY A 74 -15.35 -1.65 -2.62
C GLY A 74 -13.99 -0.92 -2.47
N PRO A 75 -13.88 0.30 -2.99
CA PRO A 75 -12.64 1.08 -2.98
C PRO A 75 -12.15 1.45 -1.58
N GLU A 76 -13.00 1.35 -0.56
CA GLU A 76 -12.71 1.70 0.83
C GLU A 76 -11.62 0.81 1.43
N LEU A 77 -11.64 -0.50 1.17
CA LEU A 77 -10.59 -1.39 1.66
C LEU A 77 -9.25 -1.08 0.99
N ALA A 78 -9.24 -0.93 -0.34
CA ALA A 78 -8.03 -0.54 -1.08
C ALA A 78 -7.46 0.80 -0.57
N ALA A 79 -8.34 1.76 -0.27
CA ALA A 79 -7.95 3.05 0.27
C ALA A 79 -7.38 2.95 1.69
N ALA A 80 -8.01 2.14 2.54
CA ALA A 80 -7.56 1.90 3.90
C ALA A 80 -6.20 1.19 3.95
N LEU A 81 -5.95 0.20 3.08
CA LEU A 81 -4.65 -0.44 2.93
C LEU A 81 -3.56 0.58 2.58
N VAL A 82 -3.84 1.50 1.65
CA VAL A 82 -2.92 2.59 1.32
C VAL A 82 -2.63 3.49 2.53
N LEU A 83 -3.63 3.81 3.35
CA LEU A 83 -3.42 4.57 4.58
C LEU A 83 -2.59 3.81 5.61
N ALA A 84 -2.86 2.52 5.80
CA ALA A 84 -2.11 1.65 6.71
C ALA A 84 -0.61 1.64 6.35
N GLU A 85 -0.29 1.47 5.07
CA GLU A 85 1.08 1.52 4.55
C GLU A 85 1.77 2.88 4.78
N ARG A 86 1.02 3.98 4.65
CA ARG A 86 1.57 5.33 4.92
C ARG A 86 1.84 5.54 6.41
N LEU A 87 0.99 5.02 7.29
CA LEU A 87 1.20 5.06 8.74
C LEU A 87 2.43 4.22 9.13
N GLY A 88 2.56 3.01 8.56
CA GLY A 88 3.74 2.17 8.74
C GLY A 88 5.02 2.87 8.31
N ALA A 89 5.02 3.49 7.12
CA ALA A 89 6.17 4.24 6.60
C ALA A 89 6.51 5.51 7.40
N ALA A 90 5.53 6.12 8.07
CA ALA A 90 5.76 7.24 8.96
C ALA A 90 6.35 6.81 10.32
N ARG A 91 5.97 5.63 10.81
CA ARG A 91 6.49 5.00 12.03
C ARG A 91 7.93 4.52 11.84
N GLU A 92 8.23 3.89 10.70
CA GLU A 92 9.55 3.38 10.36
C GLU A 92 9.90 3.74 8.91
N ASP A 93 10.87 4.64 8.71
CA ASP A 93 11.29 5.06 7.37
C ASP A 93 11.75 3.83 6.54
N PRO A 94 11.09 3.52 5.41
CA PRO A 94 11.43 2.35 4.59
C PRO A 94 12.87 2.36 4.09
N LEU A 95 13.44 3.55 3.86
CA LEU A 95 14.85 3.65 3.49
C LEU A 95 15.74 3.28 4.69
N ALA A 96 15.39 3.73 5.89
CA ALA A 96 16.15 3.38 7.08
C ALA A 96 16.09 1.87 7.37
N ARG A 97 14.94 1.22 7.12
CA ARG A 97 14.80 -0.23 7.20
C ARG A 97 15.70 -0.95 6.19
N LEU A 98 15.67 -0.56 4.92
CA LEU A 98 16.59 -1.07 3.90
C LEU A 98 18.06 -0.92 4.31
N LEU A 99 18.43 0.24 4.85
CA LEU A 99 19.82 0.50 5.27
C LEU A 99 20.24 -0.32 6.49
N ARG A 100 19.32 -0.63 7.40
CA ARG A 100 19.59 -1.55 8.52
C ARG A 100 19.84 -2.96 8.01
N ASP A 101 19.03 -3.44 7.06
CA ASP A 101 19.15 -4.78 6.50
C ASP A 101 20.42 -4.92 5.65
N ALA A 102 20.78 -3.89 4.87
CA ALA A 102 21.97 -3.87 4.04
C ALA A 102 23.28 -3.68 4.84
N GLY A 103 23.18 -3.23 6.09
CA GLY A 103 24.30 -3.03 7.00
C GLY A 103 25.01 -1.66 6.85
N PRO A 104 25.87 -1.32 7.83
CA PRO A 104 26.44 0.03 7.96
C PRO A 104 27.38 0.42 6.81
N LEU A 105 28.06 -0.56 6.20
CA LEU A 105 28.96 -0.31 5.07
C LEU A 105 28.16 0.09 3.82
N ALA A 106 27.04 -0.60 3.54
CA ALA A 106 26.16 -0.25 2.43
C ALA A 106 25.52 1.12 2.61
N ALA A 107 25.15 1.48 3.85
CA ALA A 107 24.69 2.82 4.17
C ALA A 107 25.74 3.90 3.92
N LEU A 108 27.00 3.65 4.28
CA LEU A 108 28.11 4.58 4.01
C LEU A 108 28.37 4.74 2.51
N VAL A 109 28.33 3.63 1.75
CA VAL A 109 28.46 3.68 0.28
C VAL A 109 27.34 4.51 -0.32
N LEU A 110 26.09 4.28 0.05
CA LEU A 110 24.97 5.08 -0.44
C LEU A 110 25.14 6.57 -0.13
N LEU A 111 25.64 6.92 1.06
CA LEU A 111 25.86 8.32 1.44
C LEU A 111 27.03 8.98 0.68
N THR A 112 28.00 8.19 0.23
CA THR A 112 29.22 8.71 -0.44
C THR A 112 29.11 8.66 -1.97
N THR A 113 28.48 7.63 -2.53
CA THR A 113 28.35 7.42 -3.99
C THR A 113 26.94 7.70 -4.50
N GLY A 114 25.92 7.70 -3.63
CA GLY A 114 24.52 7.75 -4.03
C GLY A 114 23.96 6.41 -4.52
N GLU A 115 24.75 5.33 -4.46
CA GLU A 115 24.37 4.01 -4.95
C GLU A 115 24.23 2.98 -3.83
N ILE A 116 23.29 2.05 -4.01
CA ILE A 116 23.17 0.85 -3.19
C ILE A 116 23.53 -0.37 -4.01
N ASP A 117 24.25 -1.29 -3.37
CA ASP A 117 24.60 -2.59 -3.92
C ASP A 117 23.36 -3.34 -4.44
N ALA A 118 23.47 -3.92 -5.63
CA ALA A 118 22.34 -4.55 -6.31
C ALA A 118 21.89 -5.85 -5.62
N GLU A 119 22.82 -6.62 -5.07
CA GLU A 119 22.51 -7.87 -4.37
C GLU A 119 21.79 -7.59 -3.05
N ALA A 120 22.28 -6.59 -2.30
CA ALA A 120 21.61 -6.12 -1.08
C ALA A 120 20.18 -5.64 -1.37
N LEU A 121 19.99 -4.91 -2.48
CA LEU A 121 18.67 -4.43 -2.90
C LEU A 121 17.72 -5.58 -3.25
N ALA A 122 18.19 -6.57 -4.02
CA ALA A 122 17.41 -7.74 -4.42
C ALA A 122 17.09 -8.65 -3.22
N ALA A 123 18.01 -8.80 -2.26
CA ALA A 123 17.78 -9.52 -1.01
C ALA A 123 16.69 -8.83 -0.18
N HIS A 124 16.78 -7.51 0.00
CA HIS A 124 15.76 -6.75 0.71
C HIS A 124 14.39 -6.79 0.00
N ALA A 125 14.35 -6.69 -1.33
CA ALA A 125 13.12 -6.82 -2.11
C ALA A 125 12.42 -8.16 -1.88
N ARG A 126 13.17 -9.27 -1.86
CA ARG A 126 12.63 -10.61 -1.55
C ARG A 126 12.09 -10.70 -0.14
N HIS A 127 12.83 -10.17 0.85
CA HIS A 127 12.36 -10.15 2.25
C HIS A 127 11.08 -9.32 2.40
N LEU A 128 11.03 -8.15 1.75
CA LEU A 128 9.87 -7.27 1.80
C LEU A 128 8.65 -7.90 1.11
N ALA A 129 8.84 -8.54 -0.04
CA ALA A 129 7.79 -9.23 -0.77
C ALA A 129 7.20 -10.43 -0.01
N ALA A 130 7.97 -11.07 0.88
CA ALA A 130 7.54 -12.20 1.69
C ALA A 130 7.13 -11.82 3.13
N ALA A 131 7.27 -10.55 3.51
CA ALA A 131 6.96 -10.10 4.86
C ALA A 131 5.45 -10.20 5.13
N PRO A 132 5.03 -10.60 6.35
CA PRO A 132 3.63 -10.55 6.73
C PRO A 132 3.10 -9.10 6.77
N PRO A 133 1.78 -8.89 6.73
CA PRO A 133 1.19 -7.57 6.85
C PRO A 133 1.61 -6.87 8.15
N ASP A 134 1.92 -5.57 8.04
CA ASP A 134 2.23 -4.72 9.19
C ASP A 134 1.04 -3.79 9.47
N SER A 135 0.21 -4.15 10.44
CA SER A 135 -0.97 -3.37 10.80
C SER A 135 -0.60 -2.22 11.76
N PRO A 136 -0.97 -0.97 11.46
CA PRO A 136 -0.78 0.15 12.37
C PRO A 136 -1.60 -0.03 13.65
N ALA A 137 -1.24 0.74 14.69
CA ALA A 137 -2.04 0.79 15.91
C ALA A 137 -3.47 1.26 15.60
N ALA A 138 -4.47 0.61 16.21
CA ALA A 138 -5.89 0.86 15.91
C ALA A 138 -6.29 2.34 16.07
N ALA A 139 -5.75 3.03 17.08
CA ALA A 139 -6.01 4.45 17.32
C ALA A 139 -5.50 5.36 16.18
N ASP A 140 -4.29 5.07 15.67
CA ASP A 140 -3.71 5.83 14.55
C ASP A 140 -4.50 5.58 13.26
N MET A 141 -4.86 4.32 13.02
CA MET A 141 -5.64 3.93 11.85
C MET A 141 -7.02 4.58 11.84
N ARG A 142 -7.74 4.56 12.97
CA ARG A 142 -9.03 5.25 13.12
C ARG A 142 -8.92 6.75 12.83
N THR A 143 -7.90 7.39 13.39
CA THR A 143 -7.68 8.82 13.18
C THR A 143 -7.45 9.12 11.70
N ALA A 144 -6.65 8.29 11.01
CA ALA A 144 -6.36 8.46 9.59
C ALA A 144 -7.58 8.23 8.70
N LEU A 145 -8.38 7.19 8.98
CA LEU A 145 -9.62 6.87 8.27
C LEU A 145 -10.64 8.01 8.40
N ALA A 146 -10.89 8.45 9.63
CA ALA A 146 -11.81 9.55 9.91
C ALA A 146 -11.36 10.87 9.25
N ALA A 147 -10.06 11.19 9.29
CA ALA A 147 -9.52 12.37 8.61
C ALA A 147 -9.64 12.31 7.09
N SER A 148 -9.75 11.11 6.51
CA SER A 148 -9.84 10.90 5.06
C SER A 148 -11.28 10.73 4.55
N GLY A 149 -12.25 10.59 5.45
CA GLY A 149 -13.64 10.31 5.09
C GLY A 149 -13.86 8.86 4.64
N ILE A 150 -13.09 7.92 5.18
CA ILE A 150 -13.15 6.49 4.81
C ILE A 150 -13.76 5.70 5.97
N PRO A 151 -14.78 4.86 5.74
CA PRO A 151 -15.33 3.98 6.76
C PRO A 151 -14.27 3.00 7.26
N ALA A 152 -14.31 2.71 8.56
CA ALA A 152 -13.41 1.77 9.20
C ALA A 152 -13.82 0.31 8.96
N ALA A 153 -15.11 0.05 8.74
CA ALA A 153 -15.65 -1.31 8.64
C ALA A 153 -14.95 -2.18 7.56
N PRO A 154 -14.73 -1.72 6.32
CA PRO A 154 -14.05 -2.54 5.30
C PRO A 154 -12.65 -2.99 5.72
N TYR A 155 -11.88 -2.11 6.35
CA TYR A 155 -10.55 -2.44 6.85
C TYR A 155 -10.58 -3.35 8.08
N ALA A 156 -11.46 -3.05 9.04
CA ALA A 156 -11.63 -3.83 10.24
C ALA A 156 -12.02 -5.29 9.92
N HIS A 157 -12.97 -5.50 9.00
CA HIS A 157 -13.40 -6.85 8.61
C HIS A 157 -12.37 -7.60 7.75
N ALA A 158 -11.50 -6.90 7.02
CA ALA A 158 -10.36 -7.52 6.35
C ALA A 158 -9.31 -8.04 7.34
N LEU A 159 -9.17 -7.40 8.51
CA LEU A 159 -8.29 -7.88 9.59
C LEU A 159 -8.93 -9.03 10.37
N ASP A 160 -10.20 -8.89 10.72
CA ASP A 160 -10.96 -9.88 11.46
C ASP A 160 -12.43 -9.89 11.00
N PRO A 161 -12.81 -10.89 10.18
CA PRO A 161 -14.18 -11.03 9.69
C PRO A 161 -15.23 -11.19 10.80
N THR A 162 -14.84 -11.67 11.98
CA THR A 162 -15.76 -11.84 13.12
C THR A 162 -16.08 -10.52 13.83
N GLY A 163 -15.19 -9.54 13.73
CA GLY A 163 -15.29 -8.27 14.45
C GLY A 163 -14.82 -8.31 15.91
N GLU A 164 -14.45 -9.48 16.45
CA GLU A 164 -14.16 -9.65 17.88
C GLU A 164 -12.90 -8.89 18.32
N THR A 165 -11.86 -8.85 17.47
CA THR A 165 -10.57 -8.23 17.80
C THR A 165 -10.42 -6.79 17.27
N VAL A 166 -11.41 -6.30 16.52
CA VAL A 166 -11.36 -5.01 15.82
C VAL A 166 -12.42 -4.03 16.29
N LEU A 167 -13.06 -4.31 17.43
CA LEU A 167 -14.08 -3.44 18.00
C LEU A 167 -13.56 -2.00 18.21
N ASP A 168 -12.32 -1.85 18.65
CA ASP A 168 -11.64 -0.57 18.83
C ASP A 168 -11.57 0.27 17.55
N LEU A 169 -11.60 -0.35 16.36
CA LEU A 169 -11.65 0.34 15.07
C LEU A 169 -13.07 0.83 14.72
N LEU A 170 -14.10 0.11 15.20
CA LEU A 170 -15.51 0.28 14.81
C LEU A 170 -16.29 1.23 15.73
N GLU A 171 -16.00 1.26 17.04
CA GLU A 171 -16.86 1.89 18.07
C GLU A 171 -17.14 3.41 17.91
N ALA A 172 -16.40 4.10 17.06
CA ALA A 172 -16.56 5.54 16.85
C ALA A 172 -16.34 5.95 15.39
N ASP A 173 -16.69 5.09 14.43
CA ASP A 173 -16.58 5.40 13.01
C ASP A 173 -17.65 6.43 12.58
N PRO A 174 -17.28 7.69 12.25
CA PRO A 174 -18.23 8.69 11.81
C PRO A 174 -18.77 8.41 10.39
N PHE A 175 -18.19 7.46 9.66
CA PHE A 175 -18.55 7.08 8.29
C PHE A 175 -19.17 5.69 8.22
N ALA A 176 -19.75 5.17 9.32
CA ALA A 176 -20.35 3.82 9.36
C ALA A 176 -21.43 3.57 8.29
N SER A 177 -22.03 4.62 7.70
CA SER A 177 -22.99 4.52 6.59
C SER A 177 -22.36 4.60 5.19
N GLY A 178 -21.03 4.68 5.09
CA GLY A 178 -20.27 4.83 3.85
C GLY A 178 -19.51 6.15 3.76
N ALA A 179 -18.58 6.23 2.79
CA ALA A 179 -17.85 7.45 2.48
C ALA A 179 -18.76 8.44 1.74
N GLU A 180 -18.81 9.70 2.19
CA GLU A 180 -19.57 10.76 1.52
C GLU A 180 -18.67 12.00 1.27
N PRO A 181 -18.43 12.38 0.00
CA PRO A 181 -18.80 11.68 -1.24
C PRO A 181 -18.03 10.35 -1.40
N PRO A 182 -18.54 9.40 -2.22
CA PRO A 182 -17.91 8.11 -2.43
C PRO A 182 -16.49 8.26 -2.99
N LEU A 183 -15.60 7.32 -2.68
CA LEU A 183 -14.20 7.38 -3.08
C LEU A 183 -14.01 7.20 -4.59
N LEU A 184 -14.79 6.31 -5.19
CA LEU A 184 -14.89 6.08 -6.63
C LEU A 184 -16.36 5.87 -7.01
N SER A 185 -16.68 6.08 -8.29
CA SER A 185 -17.96 5.59 -8.84
C SER A 185 -17.89 4.06 -9.02
N ASP A 186 -19.04 3.38 -9.05
CA ASP A 186 -19.10 1.93 -9.30
C ASP A 186 -18.37 1.53 -10.58
N GLY A 187 -18.51 2.34 -11.65
CA GLY A 187 -17.81 2.10 -12.91
C GLY A 187 -16.29 2.25 -12.80
N ASP A 188 -15.81 3.22 -12.02
CA ASP A 188 -14.38 3.36 -11.74
C ASP A 188 -13.87 2.22 -10.84
N TRP A 189 -14.67 1.74 -9.88
CA TRP A 189 -14.32 0.59 -9.06
C TRP A 189 -14.16 -0.67 -9.90
N VAL A 190 -15.14 -0.99 -10.75
CA VAL A 190 -15.07 -2.13 -11.68
C VAL A 190 -13.86 -2.03 -12.62
N ALA A 191 -13.56 -0.82 -13.11
CA ALA A 191 -12.37 -0.60 -13.93
C ALA A 191 -11.08 -0.86 -13.14
N LEU A 192 -11.04 -0.48 -11.85
CA LEU A 192 -9.90 -0.73 -10.97
C LEU A 192 -9.72 -2.22 -10.65
N GLU A 193 -10.80 -2.96 -10.38
CA GLU A 193 -10.74 -4.42 -10.23
C GLU A 193 -10.18 -5.09 -11.50
N GLY A 194 -10.55 -4.55 -12.66
CA GLY A 194 -10.08 -4.96 -13.97
C GLY A 194 -8.66 -4.50 -14.34
N ILE A 195 -7.93 -3.77 -13.49
CA ILE A 195 -6.66 -3.10 -13.87
C ILE A 195 -5.57 -4.04 -14.40
N CYS A 196 -5.60 -5.31 -13.95
CA CYS A 196 -4.67 -6.36 -14.35
C CYS A 196 -5.21 -7.26 -15.47
N SER A 197 -6.31 -6.87 -16.12
CA SER A 197 -6.84 -7.55 -17.30
C SER A 197 -5.99 -7.20 -18.53
N PRO A 198 -5.82 -8.16 -19.46
CA PRO A 198 -5.05 -7.94 -20.70
C PRO A 198 -5.74 -7.02 -21.70
#